data_AF-A0A4Y2HL63-F1
#
_entry.id   AF-A0A4Y2HL63-F1
#
_cell.length_a   1.000
_cell.length_b   1.000
_cell.length_c   1.000
_cell.angle_alpha   90.00
_cell.angle_beta   90.00
_cell.angle_gamma   90.00
#
_symmetry.space_group_name_H-M   'P 1'
#
loop_
_entity.id
_entity.type
_entity.pdbx_description
1 polymer ?
#
loop_
_entity_poly.entity_id
_entity_poly.type
_entity_poly.pdbx_seq_one_letter_code
_entity_poly.pdbx_strand_id
1 'polypeptide(L)'
;MTAGYNLDKKSTDGEAPMHMSVDMELNDIVTALLEKGANGQIQNNAGKTHMQIAVEKGNLNIIRQLTDADYDDRTAYYDEELN
;
A
#
# COMPACT_ATOMS: atom_id res chain seq x y z
N MET A 1 -2.30 -25.28 1.96
CA MET A 1 -2.65 -24.85 0.60
C MET A 1 -2.95 -23.36 0.66
N THR A 2 -1.94 -22.51 0.57
CA THR A 2 -2.18 -21.07 0.40
C THR A 2 -2.64 -20.89 -1.04
N ALA A 3 -3.95 -20.73 -1.25
CA ALA A 3 -4.43 -20.22 -2.53
C ALA A 3 -3.64 -18.93 -2.81
N GLY A 4 -3.02 -18.81 -3.99
CA GLY A 4 -2.31 -17.61 -4.39
C GLY A 4 -3.30 -16.46 -4.53
N TYR A 5 -3.59 -15.77 -3.42
CA TYR A 5 -4.42 -14.58 -3.43
C TYR A 5 -3.67 -13.48 -4.17
N ASN A 6 -4.17 -13.11 -5.35
CA ASN A 6 -3.61 -12.01 -6.11
C ASN A 6 -4.07 -10.68 -5.49
N LEU A 7 -3.16 -10.05 -4.73
CA LEU A 7 -3.38 -8.78 -4.04
C LEU A 7 -3.55 -7.60 -5.00
N ASP A 8 -3.16 -7.79 -6.26
CA ASP A 8 -3.19 -6.77 -7.30
C ASP A 8 -4.42 -6.93 -8.21
N LYS A 9 -5.28 -7.92 -7.94
CA LYS A 9 -6.50 -8.15 -8.73
C LYS A 9 -7.44 -6.96 -8.59
N LYS A 10 -7.70 -6.30 -9.71
CA LYS A 10 -8.59 -5.15 -9.80
C LYS A 10 -10.06 -5.57 -9.88
N SER A 11 -10.94 -4.78 -9.27
CA SER A 11 -12.39 -4.85 -9.44
C SER A 11 -12.82 -4.32 -10.82
N THR A 12 -14.13 -4.28 -11.08
CA THR A 12 -14.70 -3.63 -12.28
C THR A 12 -14.36 -2.15 -12.38
N ASP A 13 -14.17 -1.48 -11.24
CA ASP A 13 -13.82 -0.06 -11.16
C ASP A 13 -12.30 0.16 -11.16
N GLY A 14 -11.53 -0.91 -11.38
CA GLY A 14 -10.08 -0.87 -11.35
C GLY A 14 -9.51 -0.88 -9.92
N GLU A 15 -10.34 -1.03 -8.89
CA GLU A 15 -9.89 -0.98 -7.51
C GLU A 15 -9.20 -2.29 -7.12
N ALA A 16 -7.92 -2.23 -6.75
CA ALA A 16 -7.27 -3.34 -6.05
C ALA A 16 -7.72 -3.38 -4.57
N PRO A 17 -7.59 -4.52 -3.86
CA PRO A 17 -7.82 -4.64 -2.41
C PRO A 17 -7.27 -3.46 -1.60
N MET A 18 -6.07 -2.99 -1.95
CA MET A 18 -5.42 -1.87 -1.30
C MET A 18 -6.21 -0.55 -1.42
N HIS A 19 -6.79 -0.25 -2.59
CA HIS A 19 -7.57 0.97 -2.77
C HIS A 19 -8.82 0.95 -1.89
N MET A 20 -9.55 -0.17 -1.89
CA MET A 20 -10.74 -0.34 -1.04
C MET A 20 -10.40 -0.25 0.45
N SER A 21 -9.30 -0.87 0.88
CA SER A 21 -8.88 -0.80 2.30
C SER A 21 -8.53 0.63 2.73
N VAL A 22 -7.93 1.43 1.85
CA VAL A 22 -7.62 2.83 2.12
C VAL A 22 -8.89 3.70 2.09
N ASP A 23 -9.76 3.52 1.10
CA ASP A 23 -11.00 4.28 0.98
C ASP A 23 -11.94 4.07 2.18
N MET A 24 -11.95 2.84 2.70
CA MET A 24 -12.70 2.41 3.89
C MET A 24 -11.94 2.65 5.21
N GLU A 25 -10.73 3.21 5.17
CA GLU A 25 -9.88 3.52 6.32
C GLU A 25 -9.54 2.31 7.22
N LEU A 26 -9.39 1.12 6.63
CA LEU A 26 -9.13 -0.14 7.30
C LEU A 26 -7.63 -0.37 7.56
N ASN A 27 -7.07 0.36 8.54
CA ASN A 27 -5.64 0.33 8.90
C ASN A 27 -5.03 -1.08 9.03
N ASP A 28 -5.71 -2.01 9.68
CA ASP A 28 -5.21 -3.38 9.89
C ASP A 28 -5.08 -4.14 8.56
N ILE A 29 -6.01 -3.91 7.63
CA ILE A 29 -5.99 -4.51 6.30
C ILE A 29 -4.91 -3.86 5.44
N VAL A 30 -4.73 -2.54 5.54
CA VAL A 30 -3.63 -1.82 4.87
C VAL A 30 -2.29 -2.41 5.29
N THR A 31 -2.05 -2.57 6.60
CA THR A 31 -0.81 -3.19 7.11
C THR A 31 -0.64 -4.61 6.58
N ALA A 32 -1.68 -5.45 6.68
CA ALA A 32 -1.60 -6.83 6.20
C ALA A 32 -1.31 -6.93 4.68
N LEU A 33 -1.84 -6.01 3.87
CA LEU A 33 -1.56 -5.97 2.43
C LEU A 33 -0.13 -5.52 2.13
N LEU A 34 0.39 -4.52 2.86
CA LEU A 34 1.78 -4.07 2.76
C LEU A 34 2.76 -5.20 3.12
N GLU A 35 2.54 -5.89 4.24
CA GLU A 35 3.38 -7.02 4.68
C GLU A 35 3.41 -8.17 3.68
N LYS A 36 2.38 -8.29 2.83
CA LYS A 36 2.30 -9.32 1.78
C LYS A 36 2.86 -8.85 0.44
N GLY A 37 3.41 -7.63 0.37
CA GLY A 37 4.03 -7.08 -0.84
C GLY A 37 3.01 -6.64 -1.90
N ALA A 38 1.84 -6.14 -1.48
CA ALA A 38 0.88 -5.57 -2.42
C ALA A 38 1.51 -4.42 -3.23
N ASN A 39 1.22 -4.34 -4.52
CA ASN A 39 1.87 -3.36 -5.40
C ASN A 39 1.36 -1.93 -5.13
N GLY A 40 2.28 -1.11 -4.61
CA GLY A 40 2.14 0.31 -4.30
C GLY A 40 1.64 1.23 -5.42
N GLN A 41 1.79 0.79 -6.67
CA GLN A 41 1.72 1.63 -7.87
C GLN A 41 0.48 1.35 -8.73
N ILE A 42 -0.41 0.46 -8.29
CA ILE A 42 -1.64 0.17 -9.03
C ILE A 42 -2.53 1.41 -9.02
N GLN A 43 -3.04 1.76 -10.20
CA GLN A 43 -4.03 2.82 -10.37
C GLN A 43 -5.42 2.24 -10.62
N ASN A 44 -6.45 2.82 -10.01
CA ASN A 44 -7.85 2.53 -10.35
C ASN A 44 -8.25 3.13 -11.71
N ASN A 45 -9.51 2.97 -12.12
CA ASN A 45 -9.99 3.52 -13.40
C ASN A 45 -10.05 5.06 -13.40
N ALA A 46 -10.01 5.71 -12.23
CA ALA A 46 -9.87 7.16 -12.11
C ALA A 46 -8.40 7.62 -12.19
N GLY A 47 -7.45 6.71 -12.40
CA GLY A 47 -6.02 6.99 -12.46
C GLY A 47 -5.39 7.25 -11.09
N LYS A 48 -6.09 6.92 -9.99
CA LYS A 48 -5.62 7.16 -8.62
C LYS A 48 -4.96 5.93 -8.03
N THR A 49 -3.84 6.12 -7.34
CA THR A 49 -3.23 5.10 -6.47
C THR A 49 -3.86 5.12 -5.08
N HIS A 50 -3.65 4.07 -4.30
CA HIS A 50 -4.09 4.05 -2.90
C HIS A 50 -3.47 5.18 -2.06
N MET A 51 -2.24 5.62 -2.34
CA MET A 51 -1.63 6.77 -1.67
C MET A 51 -2.38 8.08 -1.97
N GLN A 52 -2.79 8.28 -3.23
CA GLN A 52 -3.59 9.46 -3.60
C GLN A 52 -4.96 9.46 -2.91
N ILE A 53 -5.61 8.29 -2.80
CA ILE A 53 -6.86 8.15 -2.04
C ILE A 53 -6.64 8.48 -0.56
N ALA A 54 -5.55 7.99 0.06
CA ALA A 54 -5.22 8.28 1.46
C ALA A 54 -5.03 9.78 1.70
N VAL A 55 -4.34 10.47 0.78
CA VAL A 55 -4.13 11.92 0.81
C VAL A 55 -5.45 12.69 0.67
N GLU A 56 -6.34 12.26 -0.24
CA GLU A 56 -7.66 12.89 -0.41
C GLU A 56 -8.55 12.73 0.84
N LYS A 57 -8.46 11.60 1.53
CA LYS A 57 -9.15 11.37 2.80
C LYS A 57 -8.54 12.17 3.96
N GLY A 58 -7.27 12.55 3.85
CA GLY A 58 -6.53 13.21 4.92
C GLY A 58 -6.20 12.28 6.10
N ASN A 59 -6.24 10.96 5.90
CA ASN A 59 -5.96 9.99 6.95
C ASN A 59 -4.44 9.84 7.15
N LEU A 60 -3.90 10.65 8.07
CA LEU A 60 -2.47 10.68 8.38
C LEU A 60 -1.90 9.34 8.87
N ASN A 61 -2.74 8.46 9.45
CA ASN A 61 -2.27 7.17 9.93
C ASN A 61 -1.97 6.24 8.74
N ILE A 62 -2.90 6.13 7.80
CA ILE A 62 -2.71 5.34 6.58
C ILE A 62 -1.59 5.92 5.73
N ILE A 63 -1.50 7.25 5.60
CA ILE A 63 -0.39 7.89 4.88
C ILE A 63 0.96 7.51 5.50
N ARG A 64 1.07 7.48 6.82
CA ARG A 64 2.28 7.01 7.51
C ARG A 64 2.56 5.55 7.20
N GLN A 65 1.58 4.66 7.36
CA GLN A 65 1.75 3.23 7.06
C GLN A 65 2.24 2.98 5.62
N LEU A 66 1.64 3.67 4.64
CA LEU A 66 2.03 3.58 3.24
C LEU A 66 3.43 4.13 2.98
N THR A 67 3.79 5.24 3.63
CA THR A 67 5.12 5.85 3.50
C THR A 67 6.18 4.95 4.12
N ASP A 68 5.96 4.44 5.34
CA ASP A 68 6.95 3.60 6.03
C ASP A 68 7.26 2.33 5.21
N ALA A 69 6.25 1.73 4.59
CA ALA A 69 6.44 0.56 3.72
C ALA A 69 7.20 0.86 2.43
N ASP A 70 7.07 2.06 1.85
CA ASP A 70 7.86 2.49 0.68
C ASP A 70 9.33 2.80 1.05
N TYR A 71 9.61 3.09 2.33
CA TYR A 71 10.94 3.44 2.82
C TYR A 71 11.74 2.24 3.37
N ASP A 72 11.09 1.15 3.79
CA ASP A 72 11.74 -0.05 4.35
C ASP A 72 12.66 -0.78 3.33
N ASP A 73 12.54 -0.49 2.03
CA ASP A 73 13.43 -1.03 0.99
C ASP A 73 14.76 -0.24 0.82
N ARG A 74 14.91 0.94 1.43
CA ARG A 74 16.07 1.84 1.16
C ARG A 74 17.09 2.01 2.28
N THR A 75 16.86 1.51 3.49
CA THR A 75 17.77 1.74 4.63
C THR A 75 18.88 0.70 4.79
N ALA A 76 18.86 -0.40 4.04
CA ALA A 76 19.95 -1.39 4.04
C ALA A 76 21.26 -0.91 3.36
N TYR A 77 21.31 0.33 2.84
CA TYR A 77 22.47 0.84 2.10
C TYR A 77 23.36 1.83 2.87
N TYR A 78 23.00 2.24 4.10
CA TYR A 78 23.73 3.29 4.83
C TYR A 78 24.29 2.90 6.21
N ASP A 79 24.27 1.62 6.60
CA ASP A 79 24.68 1.20 7.96
C ASP A 79 26.04 0.46 8.05
N GLU A 80 26.88 0.46 6.99
CA GLU A 80 28.14 -0.33 6.98
C GLU A 80 29.46 0.44 6.77
N GLU A 81 29.51 1.78 6.71
CA GLU A 81 30.80 2.52 6.60
C GLU A 81 31.04 3.56 7.71
N LEU A 82 30.90 3.15 8.97
CA LEU A 82 31.53 3.90 10.08
C LEU A 82 31.91 3.03 11.27
N ASN A 83 32.81 2.04 11.04
CA ASN A 83 33.77 1.59 12.06
C ASN A 83 35.00 0.91 11.43
#